data_AF-A0A5C3KX90-F1
#
_entry.id   AF-A0A5C3KX90-F1
#
_cell.length_a   1.000
_cell.length_b   1.000
_cell.length_c   1.000
_cell.angle_alpha   90.00
_cell.angle_beta   90.00
_cell.angle_gamma   90.00
#
_symmetry.space_group_name_H-M   'P 1'
#
loop_
_entity.id
_entity.type
_entity.pdbx_description
1 polymer ?
#
loop_
_entity_poly.entity_id
_entity_poly.type
_entity_poly.pdbx_seq_one_letter_code
_entity_poly.pdbx_strand_id
1 'polypeptide(L)'
;GRAWRIEELRLKSFQDLHTLWYVTLRERNLLETQQEEARRMGVRINLQAQIHMAGACRKSMARIKAVMNERRLAYEGAIQLVQEHKEQLKDRQLLQLQRDAIVQAQEKLSEFVTRGRLLKREKLRKLAKAREELRAEGVLPQVVEAEGAAQPEAVLADSVAGEQQVRKSSKTTPAASESSTPTSPNISNTPKVVKVEPEAPSRPQTAAEAAAAGLFGGSPAPRK
;
A
#
# COMPACT_ATOMS: atom_id res chain seq x y z
N GLY A 1 17.86 -13.80 -47.17
CA GLY A 1 16.79 -12.90 -46.66
C GLY A 1 17.24 -12.16 -45.41
N ARG A 2 16.46 -11.17 -44.97
CA ARG A 2 16.68 -10.41 -43.73
C ARG A 2 16.00 -11.10 -42.53
N ALA A 3 16.52 -10.90 -41.32
CA ALA A 3 15.86 -11.33 -40.07
C ALA A 3 14.63 -10.49 -39.72
N TRP A 4 13.60 -11.09 -39.11
CA TRP A 4 12.36 -10.43 -38.66
C TRP A 4 12.61 -9.33 -37.62
N ARG A 5 12.03 -8.13 -37.77
CA ARG A 5 12.12 -7.06 -36.74
C ARG A 5 11.21 -7.37 -35.56
N ILE A 6 11.58 -6.86 -34.39
CA ILE A 6 10.75 -7.00 -33.18
C ILE A 6 9.38 -6.34 -33.39
N GLU A 7 9.35 -5.13 -33.97
CA GLU A 7 8.13 -4.38 -34.28
C GLU A 7 7.14 -5.19 -35.13
N GLU A 8 7.64 -5.86 -36.17
CA GLU A 8 6.83 -6.71 -37.05
C GLU A 8 6.23 -7.90 -36.29
N LEU A 9 7.00 -8.50 -35.38
CA LEU A 9 6.57 -9.65 -34.58
C LEU A 9 5.55 -9.26 -33.50
N ARG A 10 5.59 -8.03 -32.98
CA ARG A 10 4.59 -7.53 -32.02
C ARG A 10 3.17 -7.51 -32.60
N LEU A 11 3.04 -7.31 -33.92
CA LEU A 11 1.76 -7.25 -34.62
C LEU A 11 1.17 -8.63 -34.96
N LYS A 12 1.92 -9.73 -34.77
CA LYS A 12 1.49 -11.08 -35.14
C LYS A 12 0.75 -11.81 -34.03
N SER A 13 -0.22 -12.65 -34.38
CA SER A 13 -0.93 -13.49 -33.41
C SER A 13 0.01 -14.52 -32.78
N PHE A 14 -0.40 -15.14 -31.66
CA PHE A 14 0.39 -16.22 -31.04
C PHE A 14 0.56 -17.41 -32.00
N GLN A 15 -0.50 -17.78 -32.73
CA GLN A 15 -0.48 -18.89 -33.69
C GLN A 15 0.48 -18.61 -34.86
N ASP A 16 0.51 -17.37 -35.36
CA ASP A 16 1.44 -16.98 -36.42
C ASP A 16 2.89 -17.01 -35.94
N LEU A 17 3.16 -16.53 -34.72
CA LEU A 17 4.50 -16.59 -34.13
C LEU A 17 4.96 -18.03 -33.92
N HIS A 18 4.06 -18.92 -33.51
CA HIS A 18 4.34 -20.34 -33.33
C HIS A 18 4.63 -21.03 -34.68
N THR A 19 3.82 -20.76 -35.70
CA THR A 19 4.06 -21.25 -37.06
C THR A 19 5.40 -20.73 -37.60
N LEU A 20 5.67 -19.44 -37.42
CA LEU A 20 6.92 -18.82 -37.84
C LEU A 20 8.14 -19.40 -37.12
N TRP A 21 8.00 -19.73 -35.83
CA TRP A 21 9.04 -20.43 -35.08
C TRP A 21 9.41 -21.76 -35.74
N TYR A 22 8.43 -22.58 -36.13
CA TYR A 22 8.72 -23.85 -36.81
C TYR A 22 9.32 -23.66 -38.20
N VAL A 23 8.85 -22.68 -38.97
CA VAL A 23 9.43 -22.38 -40.29
C VAL A 23 10.91 -21.98 -40.15
N THR A 24 11.22 -21.06 -39.23
CA THR A 24 12.61 -20.63 -38.98
C THR A 24 13.49 -21.72 -38.39
N LEU A 25 12.91 -22.62 -37.58
CA LEU A 25 13.60 -23.79 -37.06
C LEU A 25 13.95 -24.79 -38.16
N ARG A 26 13.01 -25.08 -39.07
CA ARG A 26 13.23 -25.96 -40.22
C ARG A 26 14.31 -25.40 -41.15
N GLU A 27 14.24 -24.11 -41.45
CA GLU A 27 15.27 -23.43 -42.25
C GLU A 27 16.64 -23.52 -41.58
N ARG A 28 16.73 -23.27 -40.26
CA ARG A 28 18.00 -23.43 -39.53
C ARG A 28 18.54 -24.85 -39.66
N ASN A 29 17.70 -25.86 -39.46
CA ASN A 29 18.14 -27.26 -39.56
C ASN A 29 18.64 -27.59 -40.98
N LEU A 30 17.98 -27.08 -42.01
CA LEU A 30 18.42 -27.25 -43.40
C LEU A 30 19.81 -26.62 -43.62
N LEU A 31 20.03 -25.38 -43.18
CA LEU A 31 21.30 -24.69 -43.34
C LEU A 31 22.45 -25.42 -42.61
N GLU A 32 22.19 -25.94 -41.41
CA GLU A 32 23.19 -26.74 -40.66
C GLU A 32 23.52 -28.05 -41.39
N THR A 33 22.53 -28.76 -41.95
CA THR A 33 22.79 -29.98 -42.75
C THR A 33 23.59 -29.68 -44.02
N GLN A 34 23.28 -28.60 -44.73
CA GLN A 34 24.05 -28.17 -45.90
C GLN A 34 25.49 -27.83 -45.54
N GLN A 35 25.70 -27.17 -44.39
CA GLN A 35 27.03 -26.84 -43.89
C GLN A 35 27.84 -28.10 -43.55
N GLU A 36 27.21 -29.10 -42.94
CA GLU A 36 27.85 -30.38 -42.63
C GLU A 36 28.22 -31.15 -43.90
N GLU A 37 27.29 -31.30 -44.84
CA GLU A 37 27.52 -32.03 -46.09
C GLU A 37 28.61 -31.38 -46.94
N ALA A 38 28.66 -30.05 -47.00
CA ALA A 38 29.76 -29.36 -47.66
C ALA A 38 31.11 -29.58 -46.98
N ARG A 39 31.13 -29.63 -45.65
CA ARG A 39 32.34 -29.95 -44.89
C ARG A 39 32.82 -31.37 -45.20
N ARG A 40 31.90 -32.33 -45.28
CA ARG A 40 32.17 -33.74 -45.64
C ARG A 40 32.71 -33.88 -47.06
N MET A 41 32.10 -33.19 -48.03
CA MET A 41 32.53 -33.23 -49.44
C MET A 41 33.78 -32.39 -49.73
N GLY A 42 34.29 -31.62 -48.76
CA GLY A 42 35.40 -30.69 -48.96
C GLY A 42 35.06 -29.54 -49.92
N VAL A 43 33.78 -29.32 -50.21
CA VAL A 43 33.32 -28.27 -51.13
C VAL A 43 33.18 -26.96 -50.36
N ARG A 44 33.86 -25.91 -50.85
CA ARG A 44 33.69 -24.56 -50.32
C ARG A 44 32.41 -23.95 -50.90
N ILE A 45 31.28 -24.16 -50.24
CA ILE A 45 30.09 -23.30 -50.44
C ILE A 45 30.40 -21.89 -49.95
N ASN A 46 29.59 -20.91 -50.41
CA ASN A 46 29.62 -19.54 -49.91
C ASN A 46 29.23 -19.50 -48.42
N LEU A 47 30.23 -19.79 -47.57
CA LEU A 47 30.09 -20.00 -46.13
C LEU A 47 29.61 -18.71 -45.44
N GLN A 48 30.00 -17.55 -45.96
CA GLN A 48 29.57 -16.26 -45.43
C GLN A 48 28.06 -16.05 -45.58
N ALA A 49 27.49 -16.39 -46.74
CA ALA A 49 26.05 -16.31 -46.96
C ALA A 49 25.29 -17.26 -46.02
N GLN A 50 25.75 -18.50 -45.88
CA GLN A 50 25.17 -19.51 -44.99
C GLN A 50 25.18 -19.07 -43.52
N ILE A 51 26.33 -18.60 -43.01
CA ILE A 51 26.46 -18.07 -41.64
C ILE A 51 25.52 -16.89 -41.43
N HIS A 52 25.43 -15.98 -42.40
CA HIS A 52 24.52 -14.83 -42.31
C HIS A 52 23.05 -15.28 -42.24
N MET A 53 22.62 -16.23 -43.07
CA MET A 53 21.24 -16.76 -43.05
C MET A 53 20.93 -17.51 -41.75
N ALA A 54 21.84 -18.37 -41.28
CA ALA A 54 21.69 -19.08 -40.01
C ALA A 54 21.64 -18.10 -38.83
N GLY A 55 22.46 -17.04 -38.87
CA GLY A 55 22.43 -15.94 -37.92
C GLY A 55 21.12 -15.15 -37.96
N ALA A 56 20.55 -14.91 -39.15
CA ALA A 56 19.27 -14.25 -39.30
C ALA A 56 18.10 -15.08 -38.74
N CYS A 57 18.13 -16.41 -38.92
CA CYS A 57 17.16 -17.33 -38.32
C CYS A 57 17.25 -17.29 -36.79
N ARG A 58 18.46 -17.43 -36.22
CA ARG A 58 18.69 -17.33 -34.76
C ARG A 58 18.23 -16.01 -34.17
N LYS A 59 18.52 -14.88 -34.84
CA LYS A 59 18.04 -13.55 -34.42
C LYS A 59 16.51 -13.47 -34.44
N SER A 60 15.86 -14.04 -35.46
CA SER A 60 14.39 -14.06 -35.54
C SER A 60 13.79 -14.89 -34.41
N MET A 61 14.34 -16.08 -34.12
CA MET A 61 13.92 -16.92 -32.99
C MET A 61 14.09 -16.19 -31.64
N ALA A 62 15.25 -15.57 -31.40
CA ALA A 62 15.50 -14.82 -30.17
C ALA A 62 14.47 -13.68 -29.97
N ARG A 63 14.11 -12.99 -31.06
CA ARG A 63 13.09 -11.93 -31.04
C ARG A 63 11.68 -12.47 -30.79
N ILE A 64 11.32 -13.61 -31.37
CA ILE A 64 10.03 -14.28 -31.08
C ILE A 64 9.94 -14.60 -29.58
N LYS A 65 11.01 -15.15 -28.99
CA LYS A 65 11.07 -15.43 -27.55
C LYS A 65 10.94 -14.16 -26.71
N ALA A 66 11.62 -13.08 -27.11
CA ALA A 66 11.53 -11.80 -26.42
C ALA A 66 10.10 -11.23 -26.45
N VAL A 67 9.45 -11.20 -27.62
CA VAL A 67 8.06 -10.72 -27.76
C VAL A 67 7.09 -11.55 -26.92
N MET A 68 7.28 -12.86 -26.85
CA MET A 68 6.43 -13.72 -26.02
C MET A 68 6.60 -13.42 -24.52
N ASN A 69 7.84 -13.19 -24.08
CA ASN A 69 8.12 -12.82 -22.70
C ASN A 69 7.56 -11.43 -22.35
N GLU A 70 7.73 -10.45 -23.23
CA GLU A 70 7.16 -9.10 -23.07
C GLU A 70 5.63 -9.14 -22.96
N ARG A 71 4.95 -9.93 -23.80
CA ARG A 71 3.49 -10.12 -23.73
C ARG A 71 3.06 -10.73 -22.41
N ARG A 72 3.81 -11.73 -21.92
CA ARG A 72 3.55 -12.34 -20.61
C ARG A 72 3.69 -11.32 -19.48
N LEU A 73 4.80 -10.59 -19.44
CA LEU A 73 5.04 -9.57 -18.42
C LEU A 73 3.99 -8.45 -18.46
N ALA A 74 3.60 -8.01 -19.65
CA ALA A 74 2.54 -7.01 -19.82
C ALA A 74 1.19 -7.50 -19.27
N TYR A 75 0.85 -8.77 -19.51
CA TYR A 75 -0.37 -9.37 -18.99
C TYR A 75 -0.35 -9.52 -17.46
N GLU A 76 0.76 -10.02 -16.91
CA GLU A 76 0.95 -10.14 -15.45
C GLU A 76 0.87 -8.77 -14.77
N GLY A 77 1.52 -7.75 -15.33
CA GLY A 77 1.43 -6.38 -14.82
C GLY A 77 0.01 -5.80 -14.91
N ALA A 78 -0.73 -6.05 -15.99
CA ALA A 78 -2.12 -5.61 -16.12
C ALA A 78 -3.04 -6.28 -15.08
N ILE A 79 -2.84 -7.56 -14.80
CA ILE A 79 -3.59 -8.26 -13.75
C ILE A 79 -3.30 -7.65 -12.37
N GLN A 80 -2.03 -7.40 -12.05
CA GLN A 80 -1.62 -6.84 -10.78
C GLN A 80 -2.27 -5.47 -10.54
N LEU A 81 -2.24 -4.57 -11.54
CA LEU A 81 -2.90 -3.27 -11.44
C LEU A 81 -4.41 -3.38 -11.19
N VAL A 82 -5.07 -4.33 -11.85
CA VAL A 82 -6.51 -4.59 -11.63
C VAL A 82 -6.78 -5.14 -10.23
N GLN A 83 -5.90 -5.98 -9.70
CA GLN A 83 -6.01 -6.52 -8.35
C GLN A 83 -5.81 -5.43 -7.30
N GLU A 84 -4.75 -4.64 -7.41
CA GLU A 84 -4.46 -3.51 -6.52
C GLU A 84 -5.62 -2.51 -6.49
N HIS A 85 -6.18 -2.16 -7.66
CA HIS A 85 -7.34 -1.27 -7.72
C HIS A 85 -8.57 -1.87 -7.03
N LYS A 86 -8.81 -3.19 -7.17
CA LYS A 86 -9.91 -3.87 -6.45
C LYS A 86 -9.71 -3.87 -4.94
N GLU A 87 -8.48 -4.03 -4.47
CA GLU A 87 -8.14 -3.99 -3.04
C GLU A 87 -8.36 -2.58 -2.47
N GLN A 88 -7.89 -1.54 -3.16
CA GLN A 88 -8.13 -0.15 -2.79
C GLN A 88 -9.63 0.17 -2.64
N LEU A 89 -10.47 -0.35 -3.55
CA LEU A 89 -11.92 -0.16 -3.46
C LEU A 89 -12.51 -0.85 -2.23
N LYS A 90 -12.05 -2.06 -1.88
CA LYS A 90 -12.49 -2.78 -0.68
C LYS A 90 -12.04 -2.07 0.59
N ASP A 91 -10.79 -1.61 0.65
CA ASP A 91 -10.26 -0.88 1.80
C ASP A 91 -11.03 0.42 2.02
N ARG A 92 -11.34 1.14 0.94
CA ARG A 92 -12.18 2.33 1.00
C ARG A 92 -13.57 2.02 1.55
N GLN A 93 -14.20 0.94 1.09
CA GLN A 93 -15.51 0.51 1.59
C GLN A 93 -15.44 0.14 3.07
N LEU A 94 -14.38 -0.57 3.50
CA LEU A 94 -14.19 -0.94 4.90
C LEU A 94 -14.05 0.29 5.80
N LEU A 95 -13.25 1.28 5.38
CA LEU A 95 -13.09 2.55 6.11
C LEU A 95 -14.40 3.33 6.21
N GLN A 96 -15.24 3.28 5.16
CA GLN A 96 -16.58 3.88 5.20
C GLN A 96 -17.46 3.20 6.25
N LEU A 97 -17.54 1.87 6.24
CA LEU A 97 -18.31 1.10 7.22
C LEU A 97 -17.84 1.36 8.66
N GLN A 98 -16.52 1.45 8.88
CA GLN A 98 -15.96 1.80 10.18
C GLN A 98 -16.37 3.20 10.63
N ARG A 99 -16.30 4.19 9.72
CA ARG A 99 -16.73 5.56 10.00
C ARG A 99 -18.21 5.61 10.36
N ASP A 100 -19.05 4.97 9.56
CA ASP A 100 -20.50 4.95 9.78
C ASP A 100 -20.85 4.28 11.11
N ALA A 101 -20.16 3.20 11.48
CA ALA A 101 -20.34 2.53 12.76
C ALA A 101 -19.98 3.46 13.96
N ILE A 102 -18.91 4.25 13.84
CA ILE A 102 -18.51 5.22 14.87
C ILE A 102 -19.57 6.32 15.00
N VAL A 103 -20.04 6.88 13.89
CA VAL A 103 -21.08 7.92 13.89
C VAL A 103 -22.37 7.39 14.53
N GLN A 104 -22.83 6.20 14.13
CA GLN A 104 -24.01 5.57 14.73
C GLN A 104 -23.84 5.31 16.23
N ALA A 105 -22.64 4.95 16.69
CA ALA A 105 -22.37 4.76 18.11
C ALA A 105 -22.45 6.09 18.89
N GLN A 106 -21.94 7.19 18.32
CA GLN A 106 -22.03 8.53 18.91
C GLN A 106 -23.47 9.03 18.97
N GLU A 107 -24.25 8.82 17.91
CA GLU A 107 -25.67 9.17 17.87
C GLU A 107 -26.44 8.44 18.96
N LYS A 108 -26.30 7.11 19.05
CA LYS A 108 -26.94 6.29 20.10
C LYS A 108 -26.54 6.75 21.51
N LEU A 109 -25.28 7.12 21.71
CA LEU A 109 -24.81 7.65 22.99
C LEU A 109 -25.50 9.00 23.31
N SER A 110 -25.60 9.89 22.33
CA SER A 110 -26.27 11.18 22.49
C SER A 110 -27.77 11.03 22.81
N GLU A 111 -28.45 10.11 22.14
CA GLU A 111 -29.86 9.75 22.39
C GLU A 111 -30.04 9.19 23.80
N PHE A 112 -29.14 8.29 24.23
CA PHE A 112 -29.18 7.75 25.59
C PHE A 112 -29.00 8.85 26.65
N VAL A 113 -28.03 9.75 26.47
CA VAL A 113 -27.77 10.85 27.41
C VAL A 113 -28.95 11.82 27.47
N THR A 114 -29.50 12.22 26.32
CA THR A 114 -30.66 13.12 26.25
C THR A 114 -31.89 12.49 26.91
N ARG A 115 -32.18 11.22 26.61
CA ARG A 115 -33.26 10.45 27.23
C ARG A 115 -33.08 10.32 28.75
N GLY A 116 -31.87 10.04 29.22
CA GLY A 116 -31.55 9.99 30.65
C GLY A 116 -31.82 11.32 31.37
N ARG A 117 -31.43 12.45 30.76
CA ARG A 117 -31.73 13.80 31.31
C ARG A 117 -33.24 14.07 31.38
N LEU A 118 -34.00 13.69 30.35
CA LEU A 118 -35.46 13.84 30.33
C LEU A 118 -36.13 13.04 31.45
N LEU A 119 -35.80 11.76 31.58
CA LEU A 119 -36.33 10.90 32.64
C LEU A 119 -35.98 11.44 34.04
N LYS A 120 -34.76 11.98 34.24
CA LYS A 120 -34.38 12.63 35.49
C LYS A 120 -35.25 13.86 35.78
N ARG A 121 -35.50 14.72 34.79
CA ARG A 121 -36.41 15.89 34.93
C ARG A 121 -37.85 15.45 35.24
N GLU A 122 -38.35 14.40 34.60
CA GLU A 122 -39.69 13.87 34.89
C GLU A 122 -39.80 13.30 36.30
N LYS A 123 -38.80 12.53 36.75
CA LYS A 123 -38.76 12.02 38.13
C LYS A 123 -38.76 13.15 39.15
N LEU A 124 -37.94 14.19 38.94
CA LEU A 124 -37.91 15.37 39.83
C LEU A 124 -39.25 16.10 39.86
N ARG A 125 -39.92 16.26 38.70
CA ARG A 125 -41.27 16.85 38.64
C ARG A 125 -42.30 16.02 39.40
N LYS A 126 -42.27 14.69 39.25
CA LYS A 126 -43.18 13.79 40.00
C LYS A 126 -42.93 13.86 41.50
N LEU A 127 -41.67 13.86 41.93
CA LEU A 127 -41.30 14.02 43.34
C LEU A 127 -41.73 15.40 43.89
N ALA A 128 -41.58 16.47 43.13
CA ALA A 128 -42.02 17.80 43.52
C ALA A 128 -43.54 17.85 43.72
N LYS A 129 -44.31 17.28 42.78
CA LYS A 129 -45.77 17.15 42.91
C LYS A 129 -46.18 16.33 44.13
N ALA A 130 -45.60 15.14 44.32
CA ALA A 130 -45.87 14.32 45.50
C ALA A 130 -45.52 15.04 46.82
N ARG A 131 -44.44 15.85 46.82
CA ARG A 131 -44.06 16.68 47.97
C ARG A 131 -45.05 17.83 48.22
N GLU A 132 -45.59 18.42 47.17
CA GLU A 132 -46.66 19.43 47.27
C GLU A 132 -47.97 18.81 47.78
N GLU A 133 -48.33 17.63 47.29
CA GLU A 133 -49.49 16.86 47.75
C GLU A 133 -49.38 16.52 49.25
N LEU A 134 -48.22 15.99 49.71
CA LEU A 134 -47.95 15.73 51.13
C LEU A 134 -47.94 16.99 52.01
N ARG A 135 -47.60 18.16 51.45
CA ARG A 135 -47.71 19.46 52.14
C ARG A 135 -49.17 19.90 52.26
N ALA A 136 -49.98 19.69 51.22
CA ALA A 136 -51.41 20.01 51.24
C ALA A 136 -52.19 19.10 52.21
N GLU A 137 -51.77 17.84 52.38
CA GLU A 137 -52.32 16.90 53.36
C GLU A 137 -51.88 17.18 54.81
N GLY A 138 -50.99 18.16 55.04
CA GLY A 138 -50.60 18.61 56.39
C GLY A 138 -49.61 17.70 57.14
N VAL A 139 -49.05 16.69 56.47
CA VAL A 139 -48.10 15.71 57.06
C VAL A 139 -46.67 16.28 57.14
N LEU A 140 -46.33 17.25 56.28
CA LEU A 140 -45.04 17.94 56.27
C LEU A 140 -45.17 19.37 56.86
N PRO A 141 -44.22 19.84 57.69
CA PRO A 141 -44.28 21.18 58.28
C PRO A 141 -44.28 22.27 57.22
N GLN A 142 -45.13 23.30 57.38
CA GLN A 142 -45.15 24.48 56.51
C GLN A 142 -43.81 25.19 56.61
N VAL A 143 -43.18 25.44 55.45
CA VAL A 143 -41.91 26.16 55.39
C VAL A 143 -42.21 27.62 55.67
N VAL A 144 -41.78 28.11 56.83
CA VAL A 144 -41.71 29.55 57.12
C VAL A 144 -40.49 30.07 56.37
N GLU A 145 -40.72 30.99 55.44
CA GLU A 145 -39.71 31.68 54.64
C GLU A 145 -38.58 32.23 55.54
N ALA A 146 -37.36 31.73 55.34
CA ALA A 146 -36.15 32.37 55.82
C ALA A 146 -35.48 33.02 54.60
N GLU A 147 -35.70 34.33 54.45
CA GLU A 147 -34.89 35.18 53.58
C GLU A 147 -33.42 35.10 54.04
N GLY A 148 -32.55 34.67 53.14
CA GLY A 148 -31.12 34.54 53.41
C GLY A 148 -30.36 34.29 52.11
N ALA A 149 -29.88 35.39 51.53
CA ALA A 149 -29.12 35.45 50.30
C ALA A 149 -28.03 34.36 50.17
N ALA A 150 -28.12 33.57 49.10
CA ALA A 150 -26.97 32.88 48.52
C ALA A 150 -26.97 33.18 47.02
N GLN A 151 -25.98 33.98 46.61
CA GLN A 151 -25.75 34.40 45.24
C GLN A 151 -25.54 33.18 44.32
N PRO A 152 -25.95 33.23 43.04
CA PRO A 152 -25.59 32.18 42.10
C PRO A 152 -24.12 32.38 41.70
N GLU A 153 -23.20 31.64 42.34
CA GLU A 153 -21.87 31.45 41.76
C GLU A 153 -22.04 30.69 40.44
N ALA A 154 -21.78 31.42 39.36
CA ALA A 154 -21.56 30.87 38.03
C ALA A 154 -20.34 29.95 38.08
N VAL A 155 -20.57 28.66 38.35
CA VAL A 155 -19.55 27.64 38.11
C VAL A 155 -19.42 27.50 36.60
N LEU A 156 -18.36 28.10 36.09
CA LEU A 156 -17.79 27.95 34.77
C LEU A 156 -18.02 26.52 34.24
N ALA A 157 -18.81 26.43 33.18
CA ALA A 157 -18.80 25.28 32.30
C ALA A 157 -17.38 25.22 31.70
N ASP A 158 -16.58 24.31 32.23
CA ASP A 158 -15.21 24.15 31.78
C ASP A 158 -15.22 23.70 30.31
N SER A 159 -14.65 24.58 29.50
CA SER A 159 -14.43 24.41 28.08
C SER A 159 -13.32 23.39 27.90
N VAL A 160 -13.63 22.23 27.31
CA VAL A 160 -12.58 21.33 26.80
C VAL A 160 -12.60 21.40 25.27
N ALA A 161 -11.93 22.42 24.75
CA ALA A 161 -11.38 22.45 23.41
C ALA A 161 -10.07 23.25 23.41
N GLY A 162 -8.96 22.61 23.02
CA GLY A 162 -7.63 23.22 22.83
C GLY A 162 -6.52 22.37 23.43
N GLU A 163 -6.02 21.35 22.73
CA GLU A 163 -4.77 21.43 21.97
C GLU A 163 -3.60 22.07 22.74
N GLN A 164 -2.61 21.25 23.12
CA GLN A 164 -1.21 21.67 23.16
C GLN A 164 -0.23 20.47 23.09
N GLN A 165 0.40 20.37 21.92
CA GLN A 165 1.79 20.00 21.66
C GLN A 165 2.55 19.16 22.71
N VAL A 166 2.78 17.89 22.37
CA VAL A 166 3.94 17.13 22.87
C VAL A 166 5.18 17.56 22.09
N ARG A 167 6.05 18.36 22.73
CA ARG A 167 7.45 18.54 22.35
C ARG A 167 8.32 17.49 23.07
N LYS A 168 9.42 17.16 22.39
CA LYS A 168 10.33 16.01 22.53
C LYS A 168 11.17 15.96 23.82
N SER A 169 11.73 14.75 24.03
CA SER A 169 12.97 14.38 24.77
C SER A 169 12.86 14.35 26.30
N SER A 170 13.45 13.42 27.07
CA SER A 170 14.64 12.58 26.88
C SER A 170 14.67 11.41 27.90
N LYS A 171 15.20 10.26 27.43
CA LYS A 171 16.08 9.28 28.10
C LYS A 171 16.47 9.53 29.58
N THR A 172 16.19 8.54 30.46
CA THR A 172 17.19 7.85 31.33
C THR A 172 16.54 6.76 32.20
N THR A 173 17.03 5.53 32.10
CA THR A 173 17.04 4.51 33.16
C THR A 173 18.32 4.71 34.00
N PRO A 174 18.40 4.24 35.26
CA PRO A 174 19.02 2.91 35.47
C PRO A 174 18.55 2.09 36.70
N ALA A 175 18.85 0.78 36.61
CA ALA A 175 19.23 -0.17 37.69
C ALA A 175 18.18 -0.61 38.73
N ALA A 176 18.14 -1.85 39.25
CA ALA A 176 18.76 -3.16 38.97
C ALA A 176 18.15 -4.20 39.96
N SER A 177 18.54 -5.47 39.80
CA SER A 177 18.37 -6.68 40.66
C SER A 177 17.17 -7.60 40.35
N GLU A 178 17.27 -8.94 40.36
CA GLU A 178 18.28 -9.95 40.01
C GLU A 178 17.65 -11.33 40.34
N SER A 179 17.89 -12.35 39.49
CA SER A 179 17.89 -13.82 39.72
C SER A 179 17.41 -14.53 38.43
N SER A 180 17.98 -15.61 37.91
CA SER A 180 19.18 -16.41 38.20
C SER A 180 19.44 -17.32 36.98
N THR A 181 20.71 -17.53 36.66
CA THR A 181 21.37 -18.40 35.64
C THR A 181 21.18 -19.92 35.90
N PRO A 182 21.81 -20.91 35.18
CA PRO A 182 22.87 -20.86 34.12
C PRO A 182 22.77 -21.87 32.94
N THR A 183 23.60 -21.70 31.89
CA THR A 183 24.59 -22.69 31.39
C THR A 183 25.40 -22.14 30.19
N SER A 184 26.72 -22.34 30.26
CA SER A 184 27.88 -21.86 29.47
C SER A 184 28.19 -22.71 28.19
N PRO A 185 29.29 -22.47 27.41
CA PRO A 185 29.89 -21.21 26.94
C PRO A 185 30.47 -21.24 25.47
N ASN A 186 30.90 -20.04 25.04
CA ASN A 186 32.09 -19.72 24.21
C ASN A 186 32.09 -19.96 22.67
N ILE A 187 32.33 -18.89 21.89
CA ILE A 187 33.51 -18.70 21.01
C ILE A 187 33.49 -17.27 20.42
N SER A 188 34.68 -16.66 20.46
CA SER A 188 35.13 -15.36 19.95
C SER A 188 34.63 -14.90 18.57
N ASN A 189 34.37 -13.59 18.40
CA ASN A 189 34.79 -12.87 17.20
C ASN A 189 34.80 -11.33 17.34
N THR A 190 35.75 -10.72 16.65
CA THR A 190 36.13 -9.30 16.59
C THR A 190 35.13 -8.41 15.82
N PRO A 191 35.12 -7.08 16.02
CA PRO A 191 34.19 -6.19 15.31
C PRO A 191 34.68 -5.81 13.91
N LYS A 192 33.78 -5.96 12.93
CA LYS A 192 33.94 -5.58 11.52
C LYS A 192 33.56 -4.11 11.33
N VAL A 193 34.49 -3.35 10.75
CA VAL A 193 34.34 -1.94 10.32
C VAL A 193 33.19 -1.83 9.30
N VAL A 194 32.21 -0.97 9.58
CA VAL A 194 31.11 -0.64 8.65
C VAL A 194 31.50 0.57 7.81
N LYS A 195 31.57 0.34 6.50
CA LYS A 195 31.76 1.34 5.44
C LYS A 195 30.39 1.91 5.06
N VAL A 196 30.23 3.22 5.10
CA VAL A 196 29.01 3.94 4.66
C VAL A 196 29.11 4.17 3.15
N GLU A 197 28.15 3.66 2.39
CA GLU A 197 27.89 4.03 0.98
C GLU A 197 26.67 4.99 0.90
N PRO A 198 26.63 5.90 -0.08
CA PRO A 198 25.66 6.99 -0.13
C PRO A 198 24.29 6.58 -0.69
N GLU A 199 23.23 7.23 -0.18
CA GLU A 199 21.82 6.99 -0.51
C GLU A 199 21.49 7.20 -2.00
N ALA A 200 20.71 6.28 -2.57
CA ALA A 200 20.09 6.36 -3.88
C ALA A 200 18.82 7.25 -3.86
N PRO A 201 18.44 7.90 -4.98
CA PRO A 201 17.33 8.84 -4.99
C PRO A 201 15.97 8.15 -4.79
N SER A 202 15.14 8.80 -3.97
CA SER A 202 13.80 8.38 -3.54
C SER A 202 12.85 8.04 -4.71
N ARG A 203 12.13 6.92 -4.55
CA ARG A 203 11.09 6.44 -5.48
C ARG A 203 9.83 7.34 -5.39
N PRO A 204 9.18 7.71 -6.51
CA PRO A 204 8.00 8.58 -6.48
C PRO A 204 6.84 7.90 -5.75
N GLN A 205 6.19 8.64 -4.85
CA GLN A 205 5.17 8.12 -3.93
C GLN A 205 3.74 8.29 -4.47
N THR A 206 3.57 8.90 -5.65
CA THR A 206 2.24 9.21 -6.18
C THR A 206 2.15 9.04 -7.70
N ALA A 207 1.00 8.58 -8.20
CA ALA A 207 0.77 8.31 -9.63
C ALA A 207 0.96 9.54 -10.53
N ALA A 208 0.69 10.74 -10.00
CA ALA A 208 0.92 12.00 -10.72
C ALA A 208 2.42 12.31 -10.94
N GLU A 209 3.27 11.93 -10.00
CA GLU A 209 4.71 12.17 -10.04
C GLU A 209 5.40 11.22 -11.04
N ALA A 210 4.92 9.98 -11.13
CA ALA A 210 5.35 9.00 -12.15
C ALA A 210 4.95 9.43 -13.57
N ALA A 211 3.79 10.04 -13.74
CA ALA A 211 3.33 10.54 -15.05
C ALA A 211 4.14 11.78 -15.50
N ALA A 212 4.46 12.69 -14.58
CA ALA A 212 5.26 13.88 -14.87
C ALA A 212 6.71 13.52 -15.26
N ALA A 213 7.32 12.54 -14.60
CA ALA A 213 8.67 12.05 -14.91
C ALA A 213 8.78 11.39 -16.30
N GLY A 214 7.68 10.86 -16.84
CA GLY A 214 7.62 10.26 -18.17
C GLY A 214 7.37 11.26 -19.31
N LEU A 215 6.83 12.45 -19.01
CA LEU A 215 6.32 13.37 -20.03
C LEU A 215 7.34 14.45 -20.46
N PHE A 216 8.23 14.85 -19.54
CA PHE A 216 9.33 15.78 -19.85
C PHE A 216 10.65 15.10 -19.48
N GLY A 217 11.36 14.60 -20.50
CA GLY A 217 12.67 13.99 -20.34
C GLY A 217 13.58 14.84 -19.46
N GLY A 218 14.10 14.24 -18.40
CA GLY A 218 14.93 14.90 -17.39
C GLY A 218 16.07 15.70 -18.03
N SER A 219 16.13 16.98 -17.67
CA SER A 219 17.19 17.91 -18.07
C SER A 219 18.58 17.40 -17.61
N PRO A 220 19.62 17.46 -18.45
CA PRO A 220 20.96 17.05 -18.05
C PRO A 220 21.57 18.08 -17.07
N ALA A 221 21.95 17.62 -15.88
CA ALA A 221 22.67 18.43 -14.89
C ALA A 221 24.08 18.82 -15.39
N PRO A 222 24.63 19.98 -14.97
CA PRO A 222 25.90 20.51 -15.47
C PRO A 222 27.08 19.71 -14.95
N ARG A 223 28.04 19.44 -15.84
CA ARG A 223 29.34 18.81 -15.51
C ARG A 223 30.14 19.77 -14.63
N LYS A 224 30.67 19.26 -13.51
CA LYS A 224 31.84 19.82 -12.83
C LYS A 224 33.09 19.14 -13.37
#